data_AF-A0A8R1IF75-F1
#
_entry.id   AF-A0A8R1IF75-F1
#
_cell.length_a   1.000
_cell.length_b   1.000
_cell.length_c   1.000
_cell.angle_alpha   90.00
_cell.angle_beta   90.00
_cell.angle_gamma   90.00
#
_symmetry.space_group_name_H-M   'P 1'
#
loop_
_entity.id
_entity.type
_entity.pdbx_description
1 polymer ?
#
loop_
_entity_poly.entity_id
_entity_poly.type
_entity_poly.pdbx_seq_one_letter_code
_entity_poly.pdbx_strand_id
1 'polypeptide(L)'
;MEHDFGDVPILSWFDSDDLLDETKVDYGEHFTLDGNEIEVFSTEPYLRIYHSCFGVDQESVLDLSQFEPSPEGVYHLGHIKIKTDGLAVTN
;
A
#
# COMPACT_ATOMS: atom_id res chain seq x y z
N MET A 1 -1.46 4.24 0.90
CA MET A 1 -1.31 5.14 -0.24
C MET A 1 -2.22 4.63 -1.33
N GLU A 2 -2.54 5.47 -2.28
CA GLU A 2 -3.39 5.18 -3.44
C GLU A 2 -2.72 5.80 -4.67
N HIS A 3 -2.83 5.15 -5.82
CA HIS A 3 -2.14 5.61 -7.02
C HIS A 3 -3.15 6.08 -8.07
N ASP A 4 -3.02 7.30 -8.55
CA ASP A 4 -3.98 7.87 -9.49
C ASP A 4 -3.70 7.41 -10.95
N PHE A 5 -4.25 6.27 -11.41
CA PHE A 5 -4.31 5.93 -12.86
C PHE A 5 -5.65 6.31 -13.53
N GLY A 6 -6.39 7.28 -12.97
CA GLY A 6 -7.51 7.93 -13.63
C GLY A 6 -7.06 8.79 -14.82
N ASP A 7 -6.98 8.20 -16.02
CA ASP A 7 -6.56 8.82 -17.29
C ASP A 7 -7.59 9.86 -17.84
N VAL A 8 -7.99 10.83 -17.01
CA VAL A 8 -8.88 11.95 -17.35
C VAL A 8 -8.17 13.30 -17.19
N PRO A 9 -7.68 13.91 -18.30
CA PRO A 9 -6.87 15.13 -18.29
C PRO A 9 -7.52 16.39 -17.69
N ILE A 10 -8.82 16.34 -17.39
CA ILE A 10 -9.61 17.48 -16.92
C ILE A 10 -9.78 17.44 -15.38
N LEU A 11 -9.54 16.28 -14.74
CA LEU A 11 -9.73 16.08 -13.30
C LEU A 11 -8.44 15.86 -12.51
N SER A 12 -7.28 15.70 -13.15
CA SER A 12 -5.97 15.46 -12.50
C SER A 12 -5.43 16.61 -11.61
N TRP A 13 -6.23 17.66 -11.36
CA TRP A 13 -5.91 18.71 -10.41
C TRP A 13 -6.50 18.44 -9.00
N PHE A 14 -7.33 17.40 -8.87
CA PHE A 14 -7.95 16.98 -7.61
C PHE A 14 -7.53 15.57 -7.16
N ASP A 15 -6.73 14.88 -7.96
CA ASP A 15 -6.14 13.56 -7.70
C ASP A 15 -4.67 13.78 -7.35
N SER A 16 -4.26 13.45 -6.14
CA SER A 16 -2.84 13.40 -5.77
C SER A 16 -2.64 12.22 -4.86
N ASP A 17 -1.82 11.23 -5.26
CA ASP A 17 -1.34 10.10 -4.45
C ASP A 17 -1.49 10.32 -2.93
N ASP A 18 -2.64 9.92 -2.42
CA ASP A 18 -3.10 10.33 -1.10
C ASP A 18 -2.60 9.35 -0.02
N LEU A 19 -2.13 9.93 1.09
CA LEU A 19 -1.84 9.17 2.30
C LEU A 19 -3.15 8.75 2.97
N LEU A 20 -3.59 7.52 2.68
CA LEU A 20 -4.80 6.95 3.29
C LEU A 20 -4.66 6.69 4.80
N ASP A 21 -3.55 6.08 5.22
CA ASP A 21 -3.22 5.81 6.63
C ASP A 21 -1.71 5.50 6.75
N GLU A 22 -1.14 5.69 7.95
CA GLU A 22 0.24 5.33 8.25
C GLU A 22 0.41 4.71 9.64
N THR A 23 1.39 3.83 9.75
CA THR A 23 1.79 3.28 11.03
C THR A 23 3.26 2.95 11.05
N LYS A 24 3.80 2.83 12.27
CA LYS A 24 5.14 2.29 12.51
C LYS A 24 5.00 0.98 13.27
N VAL A 25 5.62 -0.07 12.74
CA VAL A 25 5.59 -1.41 13.31
C VAL A 25 7.01 -1.87 13.58
N ASP A 26 7.21 -2.54 14.71
CA ASP A 26 8.48 -3.19 15.04
C ASP A 26 8.62 -4.53 14.31
N TYR A 27 9.84 -5.00 14.14
CA TYR A 27 10.09 -6.27 13.46
C TYR A 27 9.34 -7.44 14.11
N GLY A 28 8.52 -8.14 13.31
CA GLY A 28 7.78 -9.33 13.74
C GLY A 28 6.41 -9.05 14.36
N GLU A 29 6.07 -7.79 14.58
CA GLU A 29 4.76 -7.38 15.06
C GLU A 29 3.74 -7.25 13.92
N HIS A 30 2.46 -7.26 14.28
CA HIS A 30 1.36 -7.09 13.34
C HIS A 30 0.98 -5.62 13.19
N PHE A 31 0.43 -5.27 12.04
CA PHE A 31 -0.18 -3.96 11.80
C PHE A 31 -1.53 -4.11 11.11
N THR A 32 -2.34 -3.07 11.20
CA THR A 32 -3.57 -2.89 10.44
C THR A 32 -3.63 -1.42 10.09
N LEU A 33 -3.98 -1.12 8.84
CA LEU A 33 -4.19 0.22 8.34
C LEU A 33 -5.64 0.30 7.88
N ASP A 34 -6.30 1.41 8.18
CA ASP A 34 -7.67 1.69 7.79
C ASP A 34 -7.72 3.13 7.28
N GLY A 35 -7.80 3.26 5.97
CA GLY A 35 -7.79 4.53 5.29
C GLY A 35 -8.90 4.60 4.26
N ASN A 36 -9.38 5.81 4.02
CA ASN A 36 -10.49 6.05 3.11
C ASN A 36 -10.21 7.26 2.23
N GLU A 37 -10.78 7.24 1.04
CA GLU A 37 -10.77 8.35 0.11
C GLU A 37 -12.09 8.39 -0.67
N ILE A 38 -12.28 9.49 -1.39
CA ILE A 38 -13.45 9.67 -2.25
C ILE A 38 -12.95 9.97 -3.66
N GLU A 39 -12.95 8.94 -4.49
CA GLU A 39 -12.64 9.08 -5.90
C GLU A 39 -13.89 9.01 -6.79
N VAL A 40 -13.76 9.56 -8.00
CA VAL A 40 -14.80 9.48 -9.03
C VAL A 40 -14.86 8.07 -9.65
N PHE A 41 -13.73 7.36 -9.71
CA PHE A 41 -13.65 6.03 -10.33
C PHE A 41 -13.36 4.93 -9.30
N SER A 42 -12.09 4.66 -9.02
CA SER A 42 -11.69 3.52 -8.21
C SER A 42 -10.33 3.76 -7.59
N THR A 43 -10.31 3.65 -6.28
CA THR A 43 -9.10 3.62 -5.46
C THR A 43 -8.16 2.53 -5.93
N GLU A 44 -6.89 2.86 -6.15
CA GLU A 44 -5.84 1.92 -6.50
C GLU A 44 -4.82 1.79 -5.35
N PRO A 45 -5.21 1.13 -4.22
CA PRO A 45 -4.42 1.20 -3.01
C PRO A 45 -3.12 0.40 -3.13
N TYR A 46 -2.07 0.93 -2.52
CA TYR A 46 -0.79 0.26 -2.38
C TYR A 46 -0.18 0.49 -0.99
N LEU A 47 0.62 -0.47 -0.53
CA LEU A 47 1.42 -0.31 0.67
C LEU A 47 2.82 0.19 0.31
N ARG A 48 3.19 1.34 0.88
CA ARG A 48 4.53 1.91 0.82
C ARG A 48 5.25 1.63 2.14
N ILE A 49 6.33 0.85 2.08
CA ILE A 49 7.06 0.39 3.27
C ILE A 49 8.45 0.99 3.27
N TYR A 50 8.73 1.81 4.28
CA TYR A 50 10.05 2.35 4.55
C TYR A 50 10.77 1.50 5.59
N HIS A 51 12.01 1.08 5.32
CA HIS A 51 12.77 0.22 6.21
C HIS A 51 14.28 0.40 6.03
N SER A 52 15.04 -0.11 7.01
CA SER A 52 16.50 -0.10 6.99
C SER A 52 17.11 -1.50 7.19
N CYS A 53 16.41 -2.56 6.77
CA CYS A 53 16.72 -3.96 7.09
C CYS A 53 18.14 -4.41 6.68
N PHE A 54 18.78 -3.69 5.75
CA PHE A 54 20.12 -4.00 5.23
C PHE A 54 21.14 -2.88 5.47
N GLY A 55 20.93 -2.07 6.51
CA GLY A 55 21.82 -0.97 6.89
C GLY A 55 21.76 0.24 5.97
N VAL A 56 20.79 0.27 5.05
CA VAL A 56 20.48 1.39 4.17
C VAL A 56 18.99 1.63 4.19
N ASP A 57 18.58 2.90 4.19
CA ASP A 57 17.18 3.27 4.07
C ASP A 57 16.67 2.91 2.68
N GLN A 58 15.59 2.16 2.63
CA GLN A 58 14.99 1.66 1.41
C GLN A 58 13.47 1.78 1.49
N GLU A 59 12.89 1.78 0.30
CA GLU A 59 11.46 1.79 0.08
C GLU A 59 11.05 0.53 -0.67
N SER A 60 9.91 -0.03 -0.32
CA SER A 60 9.30 -1.14 -1.04
C SER A 60 7.82 -0.87 -1.23
N VAL A 61 7.33 -1.06 -2.44
CA VAL A 61 5.94 -0.87 -2.81
C VAL A 61 5.31 -2.24 -3.03
N LEU A 62 4.17 -2.47 -2.37
CA LEU A 62 3.31 -3.62 -2.60
C LEU A 62 1.99 -3.13 -3.18
N ASP A 63 1.80 -3.38 -4.47
CA ASP A 63 0.56 -3.16 -5.19
C ASP A 63 -0.54 -4.06 -4.61
N LEU A 64 -1.67 -3.51 -4.14
CA LEU A 64 -2.75 -4.32 -3.58
C LEU A 64 -3.70 -4.89 -4.65
N SER A 65 -3.63 -4.42 -5.90
CA SER A 65 -4.45 -4.93 -7.00
C SER A 65 -4.19 -6.41 -7.32
N GLN A 66 -3.03 -6.95 -6.89
CA GLN A 66 -2.70 -8.36 -7.03
C GLN A 66 -3.36 -9.27 -5.96
N PHE A 67 -4.11 -8.69 -5.02
CA PHE A 67 -4.81 -9.42 -3.96
C PHE A 67 -6.32 -9.23 -4.07
N GLU A 68 -7.05 -10.28 -3.74
CA GLU A 68 -8.52 -10.23 -3.65
C GLU A 68 -8.93 -9.79 -2.24
N PRO A 69 -9.67 -8.69 -2.08
CA PRO A 69 -10.16 -8.26 -0.78
C PRO A 69 -11.28 -9.19 -0.29
N SER A 70 -11.50 -9.19 1.03
CA SER A 70 -12.68 -9.81 1.61
C SER A 70 -13.97 -9.07 1.16
N PRO A 71 -15.16 -9.66 1.34
CA PRO A 71 -16.43 -8.98 1.05
C PRO A 71 -16.62 -7.65 1.80
N GLU A 72 -15.92 -7.48 2.93
CA GLU A 72 -15.89 -6.26 3.74
C GLU A 72 -14.87 -5.22 3.24
N GLY A 73 -14.14 -5.52 2.16
CA GLY A 73 -13.11 -4.65 1.59
C GLY A 73 -11.73 -4.78 2.27
N VAL A 74 -11.48 -5.85 3.03
CA VAL A 74 -10.24 -6.00 3.79
C VAL A 74 -9.23 -6.86 3.03
N TYR A 75 -8.02 -6.32 2.84
CA TYR A 75 -6.90 -7.07 2.27
C TYR A 75 -6.14 -7.85 3.36
N HIS A 76 -6.26 -9.19 3.33
CA HIS A 76 -5.52 -10.07 4.24
C HIS A 76 -4.21 -10.54 3.60
N LEU A 77 -3.13 -9.78 3.80
CA LEU A 77 -1.83 -10.03 3.15
C LEU A 77 -1.00 -11.14 3.80
N GLY A 78 -1.24 -11.46 5.09
CA GLY A 78 -0.38 -12.40 5.82
C GLY A 78 0.99 -11.81 6.15
N HIS A 79 2.06 -12.59 5.95
CA HIS A 79 3.43 -12.19 6.31
C HIS A 79 4.13 -11.49 5.15
N ILE A 80 4.46 -10.21 5.34
CA ILE A 80 5.31 -9.45 4.43
C ILE A 80 6.78 -9.65 4.81
N LYS A 81 7.59 -10.18 3.88
CA LYS A 81 9.02 -10.46 4.04
C LYS A 81 9.83 -9.54 3.14
N ILE A 82 10.61 -8.67 3.78
CA ILE A 82 11.58 -7.81 3.11
C ILE A 82 12.86 -8.61 2.83
N LYS A 83 13.32 -8.59 1.58
CA LYS A 83 14.52 -9.27 1.12
C LYS A 83 15.45 -8.26 0.43
N THR A 84 16.72 -8.63 0.27
CA THR A 84 17.70 -7.79 -0.44
C THR A 84 17.37 -7.63 -1.94
N ASP A 85 16.59 -8.57 -2.49
CA ASP A 85 16.21 -8.63 -3.91
C ASP A 85 14.74 -8.23 -4.15
N GLY A 86 14.06 -7.68 -3.14
CA GLY A 86 12.68 -7.22 -3.24
C GLY A 86 11.81 -7.63 -2.04
N LEU A 87 10.52 -7.76 -2.27
CA LEU A 87 9.53 -8.07 -1.25
C LEU A 87 8.80 -9.37 -1.62
N ALA A 88 8.41 -10.15 -0.61
CA ALA A 88 7.57 -11.33 -0.78
C ALA A 88 6.45 -11.36 0.25
N VAL A 89 5.30 -11.88 -0.15
CA VAL A 89 4.13 -12.06 0.70
C VAL A 89 3.86 -13.56 0.86
N THR A 90 3.68 -14.03 2.09
CA THR A 90 3.42 -15.45 2.39
C THR A 90 2.26 -15.60 3.38
N ASN A 91 1.37 -16.55 3.10
CA ASN A 91 0.29 -16.95 4.01
C ASN A 91 0.76 -17.93 5.09
#